data_AF-A0A9E2RSA4-F1
#
_entry.id   AF-A0A9E2RSA4-F1
#
_cell.length_a   1.000
_cell.length_b   1.000
_cell.length_c   1.000
_cell.angle_alpha   90.00
_cell.angle_beta   90.00
_cell.angle_gamma   90.00
#
_symmetry.space_group_name_H-M   'P 1'
#
loop_
_entity.id
_entity.type
_entity.pdbx_description
1 polymer ?
#
loop_
_entity_poly.entity_id
_entity_poly.type
_entity_poly.pdbx_seq_one_letter_code
_entity_poly.pdbx_strand_id
1 'polypeptide(L)' 'MPKHVSFYDEKLKAQVEGSYTTDGKVVHAGSGTLGAKSAPLGTYGTFIDQAGTDLLAQKLLSDLAVAAAKNGHHGH' A
#
# COMPACT_ATOMS: atom_id res chain seq x y z
N MET A 1 12.14 9.06 -7.35
CA MET A 1 11.27 9.96 -6.57
C MET A 1 10.09 9.15 -6.07
N PRO A 2 9.69 9.25 -4.79
CA PRO A 2 8.50 8.57 -4.27
C PRO A 2 7.24 9.12 -4.94
N LYS A 3 6.33 8.22 -5.34
CA LYS A 3 5.02 8.58 -5.88
C LYS A 3 4.01 8.63 -4.75
N HIS A 4 3.32 9.76 -4.63
CA HIS A 4 2.25 9.92 -3.66
C HIS A 4 0.96 9.27 -4.17
N VAL A 5 0.26 8.59 -3.28
CA VAL A 5 -1.04 7.98 -3.56
C VAL A 5 -1.98 8.25 -2.39
N SER A 6 -3.17 8.75 -2.72
CA SER A 6 -4.25 9.02 -1.77
C SER A 6 -5.51 8.42 -2.35
N PHE A 7 -6.18 7.58 -1.57
CA PHE A 7 -7.41 6.91 -1.99
C PHE A 7 -8.31 6.66 -0.78
N TYR A 8 -9.61 6.56 -1.04
CA TYR A 8 -10.57 6.20 -0.02
C TYR A 8 -10.74 4.68 0.00
N ASP A 9 -10.44 4.04 1.13
CA ASP A 9 -10.65 2.61 1.29
C ASP A 9 -12.08 2.36 1.80
N GLU A 10 -12.94 1.84 0.94
CA GLU A 10 -14.34 1.59 1.29
C GLU A 10 -14.53 0.51 2.36
N LYS A 11 -13.58 -0.42 2.52
CA LYS A 11 -13.66 -1.47 3.54
C LYS A 11 -13.35 -0.91 4.92
N LEU A 12 -12.42 0.04 4.97
CA LEU A 12 -12.03 0.73 6.20
C LEU A 12 -12.88 1.97 6.49
N LYS A 13 -13.65 2.44 5.51
CA LYS A 13 -14.38 3.71 5.56
C LYS A 13 -13.46 4.87 5.99
N ALA A 14 -12.23 4.85 5.47
CA ALA A 14 -11.18 5.78 5.85
C ALA A 14 -10.38 6.23 4.63
N GLN A 15 -9.90 7.47 4.68
CA GLN A 15 -8.93 7.96 3.71
C GLN A 15 -7.55 7.39 4.04
N VAL A 16 -6.92 6.75 3.05
CA VAL A 16 -5.59 6.16 3.17
C VAL A 16 -4.65 6.96 2.29
N GLU A 17 -3.62 7.50 2.91
CA GLU A 17 -2.61 8.32 2.25
C GLU A 17 -1.24 7.70 2.46
N GLY A 18 -0.44 7.68 1.40
CA GLY A 18 0.88 7.08 1.45
C GLY A 18 1.71 7.43 0.23
N SER A 19 2.92 6.91 0.24
CA SER A 19 3.87 7.03 -0.85
C SER A 19 4.40 5.66 -1.20
N TYR A 20 4.82 5.49 -2.45
CA TYR A 20 5.56 4.30 -2.82
C TYR A 20 6.76 4.61 -3.71
N THR A 21 7.73 3.72 -3.65
CA THR A 21 8.88 3.68 -4.57
C THR A 21 8.96 2.31 -5.19
N THR A 22 9.43 2.23 -6.43
CA THR A 22 9.68 0.96 -7.10
C THR A 22 11.15 0.86 -7.49
N ASP A 23 11.75 -0.30 -7.26
CA ASP A 23 13.08 -0.67 -7.77
C ASP A 23 12.98 -1.35 -9.15
N GLY A 24 11.80 -1.31 -9.78
CA GLY A 24 11.49 -2.05 -11.02
C GLY A 24 11.24 -3.55 -10.79
N LYS A 25 11.56 -4.07 -9.60
CA LYS A 25 11.28 -5.46 -9.19
C LYS A 25 10.33 -5.55 -7.99
N VAL A 26 10.36 -4.55 -7.11
CA VAL A 26 9.63 -4.52 -5.85
C VAL A 26 9.01 -3.13 -5.69
N VAL A 27 7.75 -3.10 -5.28
CA VAL A 27 7.08 -1.87 -4.80
C VAL A 27 7.23 -1.82 -3.30
N HIS A 28 7.79 -0.73 -2.81
CA HIS A 28 7.86 -0.37 -1.41
C HIS A 28 6.82 0.72 -1.17
N ALA A 29 5.70 0.38 -0.53
CA ALA A 29 4.66 1.32 -0.17
C ALA A 29 4.74 1.62 1.32
N GLY A 30 4.49 2.86 1.72
CA GLY A 30 4.47 3.25 3.12
C GLY A 30 3.63 4.48 3.38
N SER A 31 3.15 4.58 4.60
CA SER A 31 2.43 5.72 5.13
C SER A 31 3.07 6.12 6.45
N GLY A 32 3.20 7.42 6.69
CA GLY A 32 3.80 7.94 7.93
C GLY A 32 3.09 7.47 9.20
N THR A 33 1.80 7.12 9.10
CA THR A 33 0.96 6.68 10.23
C THR A 33 0.75 5.18 10.30
N LEU A 34 0.89 4.45 9.18
CA LEU A 34 0.57 3.01 9.09
C LEU A 34 1.81 2.11 8.99
N GLY A 35 3.00 2.68 8.78
CA GLY A 35 4.23 1.95 8.54
C GLY A 35 4.46 1.66 7.05
N ALA A 36 5.28 0.65 6.75
CA ALA A 36 5.68 0.32 5.37
C ALA A 36 5.52 -1.18 5.07
N LYS A 37 5.19 -1.48 3.81
CA LYS A 37 5.01 -2.83 3.28
C LYS A 37 5.56 -2.90 1.86
N SER A 38 6.19 -4.02 1.52
CA SER A 38 6.80 -4.21 0.21
C SER A 38 6.25 -5.46 -0.46
N ALA A 39 6.10 -5.44 -1.79
CA ALA A 39 5.74 -6.61 -2.57
C ALA A 39 6.47 -6.66 -3.92
N PRO A 40 6.88 -7.87 -4.36
CA PRO A 40 7.47 -8.07 -5.69
C PRO A 40 6.44 -7.82 -6.80
N LEU A 41 6.85 -7.08 -7.84
CA LEU A 41 6.07 -6.85 -9.06
C LEU A 41 5.94 -8.13 -9.90
N GLY A 42 6.96 -9.00 -9.87
CA GLY A 42 7.08 -10.18 -10.75
C GLY A 42 6.27 -11.41 -10.35
N THR A 43 5.66 -11.45 -9.16
CA THR A 43 4.87 -12.63 -8.72
C THR A 43 3.60 -12.83 -9.54
N TYR A 44 3.14 -11.81 -10.28
CA TYR A 44 1.94 -11.87 -11.13
C TYR A 44 2.24 -12.00 -12.64
N GLY A 45 3.49 -12.26 -13.03
CA GLY A 45 3.84 -12.74 -14.37
C GLY A 45 3.66 -11.76 -15.54
N THR A 46 3.35 -10.49 -15.31
CA THR A 46 3.14 -9.51 -16.38
C THR A 46 3.81 -8.19 -16.04
N PHE A 47 4.36 -7.53 -17.07
CA PHE A 47 4.85 -6.16 -17.01
C PHE A 47 3.77 -5.28 -16.39
N ILE A 48 4.01 -4.85 -15.16
CA ILE A 48 3.07 -4.00 -14.45
C ILE A 48 3.26 -2.59 -15.03
N ASP A 49 2.30 -2.15 -15.84
CA ASP A 49 2.19 -0.75 -16.26
C ASP A 49 2.14 0.16 -15.03
N GLN A 50 2.42 1.43 -15.22
CA GLN A 50 2.34 2.43 -14.16
C GLN A 50 1.03 2.31 -13.35
N ALA A 51 -0.12 2.14 -14.01
CA ALA A 51 -1.41 1.96 -13.34
C ALA A 51 -1.49 0.70 -12.47
N GLY A 52 -0.88 -0.40 -12.89
CA GLY A 52 -0.84 -1.63 -12.08
C GLY A 52 0.06 -1.48 -10.85
N THR A 53 1.11 -0.66 -10.95
CA THR A 53 2.01 -0.37 -9.83
C THR A 53 1.29 0.47 -8.79
N ASP A 54 0.51 1.47 -9.25
CA ASP A 54 -0.35 2.28 -8.40
C ASP A 54 -1.40 1.41 -7.66
N LEU A 55 -2.07 0.48 -8.34
CA LEU A 55 -3.03 -0.44 -7.71
C LEU A 55 -2.36 -1.38 -6.68
N LEU A 56 -1.17 -1.90 -6.96
CA LEU A 56 -0.43 -2.71 -6.00
C LEU A 56 -0.06 -1.89 -4.76
N ALA A 57 0.41 -0.66 -4.94
CA ALA A 57 0.72 0.25 -3.84
C ALA A 57 -0.52 0.56 -2.98
N GLN A 58 -1.67 0.85 -3.60
CA GLN A 58 -2.93 1.05 -2.88
C GLN A 58 -3.32 -0.19 -2.07
N LYS A 59 -3.21 -1.38 -2.67
CA LYS A 59 -3.49 -2.64 -1.96
C LYS A 59 -2.57 -2.85 -0.75
N LEU A 60 -1.28 -2.53 -0.88
CA LEU A 60 -0.32 -2.64 0.23
C LEU A 60 -0.65 -1.67 1.37
N LEU A 61 -1.00 -0.43 1.04
CA LEU A 61 -1.41 0.59 2.01
C LEU A 61 -2.74 0.25 2.70
N SER A 62 -3.69 -0.28 1.94
CA SER A 62 -4.96 -0.80 2.48
C SER A 62 -4.71 -1.93 3.47
N ASP A 63 -3.83 -2.87 3.15
CA ASP A 63 -3.48 -3.98 4.03
C ASP A 63 -2.78 -3.50 5.32
N LEU A 64 -1.90 -2.50 5.23
CA LEU A 64 -1.32 -1.83 6.39
C LEU A 64 -2.39 -1.14 7.25
N ALA A 65 -3.33 -0.44 6.62
CA ALA A 65 -4.42 0.22 7.32
C ALA A 65 -5.37 -0.79 8.00
N VAL A 66 -5.65 -1.92 7.35
CA VAL A 66 -6.39 -3.05 7.96
C VAL A 66 -5.62 -3.65 9.12
N ALA A 67 -4.31 -3.85 8.97
CA ALA A 67 -3.46 -4.37 10.05
C ALA A 67 -3.45 -3.41 11.25
N ALA A 68 -3.30 -2.10 11.01
CA ALA A 68 -3.37 -1.07 12.05
C ALA A 68 -4.74 -1.04 12.74
N ALA A 69 -5.83 -1.09 11.98
CA ALA A 69 -7.20 -1.11 12.52
C ALA A 69 -7.51 -2.38 13.33
N LYS A 70 -6.93 -3.53 12.93
CA LYS A 70 -7.02 -4.79 13.70
C LYS A 70 -6.18 -4.75 14.96
N ASN A 71 -4.97 -4.17 14.91
CA ASN A 71 -4.10 -4.07 16.07
C ASN A 71 -4.63 -3.06 17.10
N GLY A 72 -5.39 -2.05 16.65
CA GLY A 72 -6.12 -1.13 17.54
C GLY A 72 -7.29 -1.75 18.31
N HIS A 73 -7.76 -2.95 17.93
CA HIS A 73 -8.82 -3.69 18.65
C HIS A 73 -8.28 -4.71 19.66
N HIS A 74 -6.98 -4.79 19.87
CA HIS A 74 -6.36 -5.57 20.96
C HIS A 74 -5.73 -4.61 21.97
N GLY A 75 -6.53 -3.66 22.47
CA GLY A 75 -6.19 -2.83 23.62
C GLY A 75 -6.85 -3.40 24.87
N HIS A 76 -5.99 -3.90 25.76
CA HIS A 76 -6.22 -4.46 27.10
C HIS A 76 -7.17 -3.65 27.98
#